data_AF-A0A661HSF2-F1
#
_entry.id   AF-A0A661HSF2-F1
#
_cell.length_a   1.000
_cell.length_b   1.000
_cell.length_c   1.000
_cell.angle_alpha   90.00
_cell.angle_beta   90.00
_cell.angle_gamma   90.00
#
_symmetry.space_group_name_H-M   'P 1'
#
loop_
_entity.id
_entity.type
_entity.pdbx_description
1 polymer ?
#
loop_
_entity_poly.entity_id
_entity_poly.type
_entity_poly.pdbx_seq_one_letter_code
_entity_poly.pdbx_strand_id
1 'polypeptide(L)'
;MKIKTASRQFSSPLYLESGRILEPFDITYETYGELNEDKSNAVLVCHALSGSHHAAGQYEDDRKPGWWDGLIGEYKAIDTEKFFVISTNVIGSCFGSTGPMSANYPSEAPYRLKFPVVTIKDMIR
;
A
#
# COMPACT_ATOMS: atom_id res chain seq x y z
N MET A 1 0.18 -17.63 8.89
CA MET A 1 -0.47 -16.34 8.64
C MET A 1 -0.95 -16.28 7.20
N LYS A 2 -2.21 -15.91 6.95
CA LYS A 2 -2.76 -15.77 5.60
C LYS A 2 -2.48 -14.35 5.07
N ILE A 3 -1.68 -14.26 4.02
CA ILE A 3 -1.37 -13.00 3.33
C ILE A 3 -2.38 -12.85 2.19
N LYS A 4 -3.02 -11.68 2.10
CA LYS A 4 -3.86 -11.34 0.96
C LYS A 4 -3.42 -10.02 0.35
N THR A 5 -2.86 -10.12 -0.85
CA THR A 5 -2.43 -8.98 -1.66
C THR A 5 -3.53 -8.57 -2.60
N ALA A 6 -3.78 -7.27 -2.72
CA ALA A 6 -4.77 -6.72 -3.63
C ALA A 6 -4.35 -5.34 -4.13
N SER A 7 -4.89 -4.93 -5.28
CA SER A 7 -4.83 -3.55 -5.75
C SER A 7 -6.24 -2.99 -5.88
N ARG A 8 -6.41 -1.74 -5.48
CA ARG A 8 -7.66 -1.00 -5.63
C ARG A 8 -7.44 0.21 -6.51
N GLN A 9 -8.22 0.28 -7.59
CA GLN A 9 -8.31 1.48 -8.42
C GLN A 9 -9.30 2.47 -7.83
N PHE A 10 -8.91 3.74 -7.85
CA PHE A 10 -9.70 4.90 -7.50
C PHE A 10 -9.88 5.76 -8.75
N SER A 11 -11.15 5.96 -9.11
CA SER A 11 -11.59 6.82 -10.20
C SER A 11 -12.10 8.17 -9.71
N SER A 12 -11.84 8.52 -8.46
CA SER A 12 -12.11 9.86 -7.94
C SER A 12 -10.80 10.64 -7.99
N PRO A 13 -10.82 11.92 -8.37
CA PRO A 13 -9.60 12.70 -8.52
C PRO A 13 -8.91 12.90 -7.17
N LEU A 14 -7.62 12.57 -7.12
CA LEU A 14 -6.76 12.95 -6.00
C LEU A 14 -6.17 14.32 -6.27
N TYR A 15 -6.60 15.33 -5.50
CA TYR A 15 -6.06 16.68 -5.53
C TYR A 15 -4.77 16.71 -4.70
N LEU A 16 -3.64 16.86 -5.39
CA LEU A 16 -2.32 16.85 -4.77
C LEU A 16 -1.95 18.22 -4.22
N GLU A 17 -1.14 18.27 -3.17
CA GLU A 17 -0.60 19.53 -2.63
C GLU A 17 0.22 20.32 -3.68
N SER A 18 0.72 19.67 -4.73
CA SER A 18 1.39 20.32 -5.86
C SER A 18 0.44 21.10 -6.79
N GLY A 19 -0.88 21.04 -6.56
CA GLY A 19 -1.92 21.64 -7.42
C GLY A 19 -2.25 20.80 -8.65
N ARG A 20 -1.63 19.62 -8.81
CA ARG A 20 -1.92 18.65 -9.86
C ARG A 20 -3.03 17.70 -9.42
N ILE A 21 -3.72 17.12 -10.41
CA ILE A 21 -4.72 16.09 -10.20
C ILE A 21 -4.15 14.77 -10.69
N LEU A 22 -4.33 13.71 -9.91
CA LEU A 22 -4.02 12.34 -10.29
C LEU A 22 -5.32 11.53 -10.39
N GLU A 23 -5.65 11.07 -11.59
CA GLU A 23 -6.86 10.29 -11.88
C GLU A 23 -6.72 9.52 -13.21
N PRO A 24 -7.12 8.23 -13.26
CA PRO A 24 -7.33 7.34 -12.12
C PRO A 24 -5.99 6.97 -11.46
N PHE A 25 -6.04 6.36 -10.27
CA PHE A 25 -4.86 5.82 -9.61
C PHE A 25 -5.15 4.51 -8.86
N ASP A 26 -4.12 3.71 -8.65
CA ASP A 26 -4.15 2.41 -8.01
C ASP A 26 -3.32 2.43 -6.72
N ILE A 27 -3.86 1.83 -5.66
CA ILE A 27 -3.14 1.52 -4.42
C ILE A 27 -3.05 0.02 -4.27
N THR A 28 -1.83 -0.47 -4.07
CA THR A 28 -1.54 -1.89 -3.78
C THR A 28 -1.36 -2.04 -2.28
N TYR A 29 -1.97 -3.05 -1.71
CA TYR A 29 -1.95 -3.29 -0.28
C TYR A 29 -2.00 -4.78 0.05
N GLU A 30 -1.60 -5.10 1.26
CA GLU A 30 -1.73 -6.41 1.88
C GLU A 30 -2.57 -6.33 3.14
N THR A 31 -3.21 -7.44 3.47
CA THR A 31 -3.92 -7.61 4.74
C THR A 31 -3.52 -8.89 5.44
N TYR A 32 -3.49 -8.84 6.78
CA TYR A 32 -3.14 -9.94 7.67
C TYR A 32 -4.19 -10.04 8.79
N GLY A 33 -4.54 -11.27 9.18
CA GLY A 33 -5.60 -11.53 10.17
C GLY A 33 -7.00 -11.37 9.60
N GLU A 34 -7.99 -11.21 10.48
CA GLU A 34 -9.42 -11.12 10.12
C GLU A 34 -10.08 -9.87 10.73
N LEU A 35 -10.85 -9.16 9.89
CA LEU A 35 -11.62 -7.99 10.30
C LEU A 35 -12.87 -8.45 11.06
N ASN A 36 -13.05 -7.96 12.27
CA ASN A 36 -14.22 -8.29 13.08
C ASN A 36 -15.49 -7.60 12.55
N GLU A 37 -16.66 -8.04 13.03
CA GLU A 37 -17.96 -7.60 12.51
C GLU A 37 -18.18 -6.09 12.63
N ASP A 38 -17.75 -5.49 13.75
CA ASP A 38 -17.88 -4.05 14.02
C ASP A 38 -16.72 -3.21 13.46
N LYS A 39 -15.72 -3.87 12.83
CA LYS A 39 -14.52 -3.27 12.22
C LYS A 39 -13.68 -2.44 13.19
N SER A 40 -13.76 -2.71 14.49
CA SER A 40 -13.01 -1.98 15.52
C SER A 40 -11.54 -2.44 15.64
N ASN A 41 -11.15 -3.53 14.99
CA ASN A 41 -9.82 -4.13 15.14
C ASN A 41 -8.84 -3.83 14.00
N ALA A 42 -9.10 -2.82 13.16
CA ALA A 42 -8.22 -2.48 12.05
C ALA A 42 -6.97 -1.69 12.49
N VAL A 43 -5.80 -2.09 12.01
CA VAL A 43 -4.51 -1.40 12.21
C VAL A 43 -3.87 -1.12 10.85
N LEU A 44 -3.56 0.14 10.57
CA LEU A 44 -2.83 0.53 9.37
C LEU A 44 -1.32 0.62 9.66
N VAL A 45 -0.53 -0.07 8.83
CA VAL A 45 0.92 -0.03 8.84
C VAL A 45 1.40 0.77 7.63
N CYS A 46 2.19 1.82 7.91
CA CYS A 46 2.80 2.67 6.89
C CYS A 46 4.27 2.28 6.73
N HIS A 47 4.70 2.01 5.50
CA HIS A 47 6.08 1.59 5.23
C HIS A 47 7.07 2.77 5.26
N ALA A 48 8.35 2.47 5.47
CA ALA A 48 9.45 3.45 5.36
C ALA A 48 9.76 3.81 3.89
N LEU A 49 10.74 4.70 3.65
CA LEU A 49 11.04 5.24 2.32
C LEU A 49 11.22 4.17 1.20
N SER A 50 11.95 3.10 1.49
CA SER A 50 12.22 2.02 0.52
C SER A 50 11.39 0.77 0.76
N GLY A 51 10.39 0.86 1.64
CA GLY A 51 9.48 -0.25 1.94
C GLY A 51 8.40 -0.42 0.88
N SER A 52 7.61 -1.48 1.04
CA SER A 52 6.45 -1.78 0.20
C SER A 52 5.26 -2.16 1.07
N HIS A 53 4.14 -2.51 0.44
CA HIS A 53 2.98 -3.10 1.13
C HIS A 53 3.32 -4.42 1.85
N HIS A 54 4.43 -5.10 1.52
CA HIS A 54 4.78 -6.40 2.11
C HIS A 54 5.45 -6.27 3.49
N ALA A 55 4.64 -6.01 4.52
CA ALA A 55 5.09 -5.79 5.89
C ALA A 55 5.45 -7.08 6.63
N ALA A 56 4.78 -8.19 6.36
CA ALA A 56 4.98 -9.43 7.11
C ALA A 56 4.61 -10.69 6.30
N GLY A 57 5.02 -11.85 6.80
CA GLY A 57 4.85 -13.12 6.12
C GLY A 57 5.87 -13.28 4.99
N GLN A 58 5.71 -14.32 4.18
CA GLN A 58 6.64 -14.64 3.10
C GLN A 58 5.85 -15.20 1.92
N TYR A 59 6.10 -14.70 0.71
CA TYR A 59 5.60 -15.32 -0.52
C TYR A 59 6.39 -16.60 -0.85
N GLU A 60 5.83 -17.46 -1.70
CA GLU A 60 6.42 -18.77 -2.01
C GLU A 60 7.87 -18.68 -2.53
N ASP A 61 8.16 -17.68 -3.36
CA ASP A 61 9.48 -17.48 -3.98
C ASP A 61 10.40 -16.49 -3.23
N ASP A 62 9.97 -15.99 -2.07
CA ASP A 62 10.72 -14.97 -1.35
C ASP A 62 11.95 -15.56 -0.65
N ARG A 63 13.07 -14.84 -0.73
CA ARG A 63 14.29 -15.18 0.02
C ARG A 63 14.22 -14.76 1.50
N LYS A 64 13.34 -13.81 1.83
CA LYS A 64 13.18 -13.21 3.16
C LYS A 64 11.72 -12.84 3.37
N PRO A 65 11.21 -12.88 4.61
CA PRO A 65 9.87 -12.40 4.90
C PRO A 65 9.79 -10.86 4.82
N GLY A 66 8.57 -10.35 4.94
CA GLY A 66 8.26 -8.92 4.98
C GLY A 66 9.08 -8.14 6.03
N TRP A 67 9.23 -6.84 5.78
CA TRP A 67 10.21 -5.99 6.47
C TRP A 67 9.97 -5.81 7.97
N TRP A 68 8.80 -6.17 8.47
CA TRP A 68 8.39 -6.18 9.88
C TRP A 68 7.82 -7.53 10.34
N ASP A 69 8.20 -8.63 9.68
CA ASP A 69 7.70 -9.96 10.08
C ASP A 69 7.92 -10.25 11.56
N GLY A 70 9.07 -9.89 12.13
CA GLY A 70 9.33 -10.07 13.57
C GLY A 70 8.35 -9.36 14.53
N LEU A 71 7.58 -8.39 14.05
CA LEU A 71 6.62 -7.61 14.83
C LEU A 71 5.15 -7.98 14.55
N ILE A 72 4.83 -8.46 13.34
CA ILE A 72 3.45 -8.70 12.89
C ILE A 72 3.24 -10.22 12.70
N GLY A 73 2.23 -10.77 13.36
CA GLY A 73 1.86 -12.19 13.26
C GLY A 73 1.26 -12.75 14.54
N GLU A 74 0.98 -14.05 14.53
CA GLU A 74 0.38 -14.77 15.67
C GLU A 74 1.23 -14.60 16.94
N TYR A 75 0.62 -14.07 18.01
CA TYR A 75 1.26 -13.80 19.31
C TYR A 75 2.45 -12.82 19.28
N LYS A 76 2.61 -12.04 18.21
CA LYS A 76 3.64 -10.99 18.12
C LYS A 76 3.12 -9.65 18.68
N ALA A 77 3.97 -8.62 18.63
CA ALA A 77 3.62 -7.29 19.15
C ALA A 77 2.38 -6.70 18.47
N ILE A 78 2.25 -6.91 17.16
CA ILE A 78 1.05 -6.66 16.38
C ILE A 78 0.42 -8.02 16.08
N ASP A 79 -0.45 -8.45 16.99
CA ASP A 79 -1.04 -9.79 17.01
C ASP A 79 -2.16 -9.94 15.98
N THR A 80 -1.93 -10.75 14.94
CA THR A 80 -2.90 -10.95 13.84
C THR A 80 -4.09 -11.83 14.22
N GLU A 81 -4.08 -12.46 15.40
CA GLU A 81 -5.26 -13.13 15.97
C GLU A 81 -6.24 -12.14 16.62
N LYS A 82 -5.78 -10.89 16.87
CA LYS A 82 -6.60 -9.83 17.49
C LYS A 82 -6.92 -8.71 16.50
N PHE A 83 -5.94 -8.34 15.68
CA PHE A 83 -6.04 -7.20 14.78
C PHE A 83 -6.11 -7.62 13.32
N PHE A 84 -6.92 -6.89 12.56
CA PHE A 84 -6.87 -6.88 11.11
C PHE A 84 -5.87 -5.85 10.65
N VAL A 85 -4.69 -6.31 10.25
CA VAL A 85 -3.58 -5.44 9.88
C VAL A 85 -3.62 -5.19 8.38
N ILE A 86 -3.54 -3.92 7.99
CA ILE A 86 -3.49 -3.47 6.60
C ILE A 86 -2.14 -2.78 6.39
N SER A 87 -1.41 -3.19 5.37
CA SER A 87 -0.18 -2.52 4.94
C SER A 87 -0.36 -2.01 3.53
N THR A 88 -0.34 -0.69 3.35
CA THR A 88 -0.57 -0.06 2.04
C THR A 88 0.73 0.43 1.47
N ASN A 89 0.84 0.38 0.15
CA ASN A 89 1.90 1.04 -0.57
C ASN A 89 1.48 2.47 -0.91
N VAL A 90 2.44 3.39 -0.93
CA VAL A 90 2.16 4.81 -1.19
C VAL A 90 2.07 5.14 -2.67
N ILE A 91 1.35 6.22 -3.02
CA ILE A 91 1.44 6.85 -4.34
C ILE A 91 2.90 7.25 -4.63
N GLY A 92 3.36 6.96 -5.84
CA GLY A 92 4.75 7.18 -6.26
C GLY A 92 5.67 5.98 -6.02
N SER A 93 5.22 4.96 -5.28
CA SER A 93 6.01 3.75 -5.06
C SER A 93 6.19 2.91 -6.32
N CYS A 94 7.29 2.15 -6.39
CA CYS A 94 7.58 1.20 -7.46
C CYS A 94 7.01 -0.21 -7.20
N PHE A 95 6.33 -0.43 -6.07
CA PHE A 95 5.77 -1.74 -5.68
C PHE A 95 4.26 -1.87 -5.97
N GLY A 96 3.86 -1.52 -7.19
CA GLY A 96 2.51 -1.79 -7.74
C GLY A 96 1.53 -0.61 -7.74
N SER A 97 1.66 0.32 -6.80
CA SER A 97 0.79 1.52 -6.76
C SER A 97 1.13 2.50 -7.86
N THR A 98 0.22 3.43 -8.16
CA THR A 98 0.44 4.42 -9.21
C THR A 98 1.68 5.24 -8.92
N GLY A 99 2.65 5.17 -9.83
CA GLY A 99 3.94 5.83 -9.73
C GLY A 99 4.46 6.26 -11.10
N PRO A 100 5.72 6.71 -11.19
CA PRO A 100 6.28 7.24 -12.44
C PRO A 100 6.29 6.24 -13.61
N MET A 101 6.26 4.94 -13.35
CA MET A 101 6.23 3.91 -14.39
C MET A 101 4.81 3.46 -14.77
N SER A 102 3.77 3.96 -14.09
CA SER A 102 2.37 3.68 -14.42
C SER A 102 1.93 4.47 -15.67
N ALA A 103 0.92 3.95 -16.37
CA ALA A 103 0.32 4.63 -17.53
C ALA A 103 -0.29 5.98 -17.15
N ASN A 104 -0.06 7.00 -17.99
CA ASN A 104 -0.55 8.36 -17.78
C ASN A 104 -1.82 8.61 -18.60
N TYR A 105 -3.00 8.39 -17.99
CA TYR A 105 -4.29 8.62 -18.65
C TYR A 105 -4.40 10.02 -19.29
N PRO A 106 -4.95 10.15 -20.51
CA PRO A 106 -5.56 9.11 -21.36
C PRO A 106 -4.55 8.33 -22.23
N SER A 107 -3.26 8.48 -21.98
CA SER A 107 -2.19 7.76 -22.68
C SER A 107 -1.80 6.46 -21.96
N GLU A 108 -1.44 5.44 -22.72
CA GLU A 108 -0.82 4.22 -22.20
C GLU A 108 0.68 4.38 -21.92
N ALA A 109 1.28 5.53 -22.31
CA ALA A 109 2.69 5.80 -22.03
C ALA A 109 2.92 6.08 -20.54
N PRO A 110 4.07 5.65 -19.96
CA PRO A 110 4.35 5.89 -18.56
C PRO A 110 4.52 7.38 -18.25
N TYR A 111 4.11 7.82 -17.05
CA TYR A 111 4.28 9.20 -16.58
C TYR A 111 5.72 9.70 -16.71
N ARG A 112 6.71 8.88 -16.31
CA ARG A 112 8.12 9.24 -16.15
C ARG A 112 8.25 10.56 -15.36
N LEU A 113 9.03 11.51 -15.86
CA LEU A 113 9.24 12.82 -15.26
C LEU A 113 7.98 13.71 -15.23
N LYS A 114 6.88 13.29 -15.86
CA LYS A 114 5.58 14.00 -15.78
C LYS A 114 4.78 13.61 -14.55
N PHE A 115 5.20 12.59 -13.81
CA PHE A 115 4.56 12.21 -12.56
C PHE A 115 4.57 13.41 -11.60
N PRO A 116 3.42 13.77 -11.00
CA PRO A 116 3.34 14.95 -10.17
C PRO A 116 4.21 14.80 -8.92
N VAL A 117 4.70 15.92 -8.41
CA VAL A 117 5.32 15.93 -7.09
C VAL A 117 4.26 15.58 -6.06
N VAL A 118 4.58 14.61 -5.19
CA VAL A 118 3.73 14.13 -4.11
C VAL A 118 4.36 14.40 -2.76
N THR A 119 3.53 14.56 -1.75
CA THR A 119 3.90 14.79 -0.36
C THR A 119 3.35 13.68 0.53
N ILE A 120 3.81 13.63 1.79
CA ILE A 120 3.22 12.70 2.78
C ILE A 120 1.72 12.96 2.97
N LYS A 121 1.27 14.22 2.87
CA LYS A 121 -0.16 14.54 2.98
C LYS A 121 -0.98 13.91 1.84
N ASP A 122 -0.41 13.81 0.65
CA ASP A 122 -1.07 13.16 -0.49
C ASP A 122 -1.15 11.65 -0.29
N MET A 123 -0.14 11.06 0.38
CA MET A 123 -0.09 9.62 0.64
C MET A 123 -1.08 9.14 1.73
N ILE A 124 -1.54 10.04 2.60
CA ILE A 124 -2.50 9.72 3.68
C ILE A 124 -3.97 10.03 3.33
N ARG A 125 -4.22 10.66 2.18
CA ARG A 125 -5.56 10.99 1.67
C ARG A 125 -6.19 9.77 0.99
#